data_AF-A0A9W7DTJ0-F1
#
_entry.id   AF-A0A9W7DTJ0-F1
#
_cell.length_a   1.000
_cell.length_b   1.000
_cell.length_c   1.000
_cell.angle_alpha   90.00
_cell.angle_beta   90.00
_cell.angle_gamma   90.00
#
_symmetry.space_group_name_H-M   'P 1'
#
loop_
_entity.id
_entity.type
_entity.pdbx_description
1 polymer ?
#
loop_
_entity_poly.entity_id
_entity_poly.type
_entity_poly.pdbx_seq_one_letter_code
_entity_poly.pdbx_strand_id
1 'polypeptide(L)'
;MILGFTYDDRFTVQKAQLSKSYRTLSRKHHPDKVPASATRKDKKAAKEKFVKIAKAYEVLTSESEKMSYDYYSVHHSEYHAAFGSGITMVSAAKSPLFLVIVGLLALLTLATWLQRRGKYNDVRDRVALCAALGMPLEAGGCQEGLDVRETMIDYMDRCDVELANLSAFAKTIVSHTYDDFGNGFRKPRFPDDVFVYMLGYWLLKTLPSSLAFNARWAARRARKEPYDGEERTWLARAAVGSNRWLLLEEGEREECARRGVWEREELDKFNYEQDVKLYGAKKAKLMREREGEEYDDYE
;
A
#
# COMPACT_ATOMS: atom_id res chain seq x y z
N MET A 1 46.89 15.80 4.90
CA MET A 1 47.53 16.92 5.62
C MET A 1 46.82 17.28 6.93
N ILE A 2 46.59 16.33 7.86
CA ILE A 2 45.91 16.65 9.16
C ILE A 2 46.92 17.17 10.18
N LEU A 3 48.10 16.57 10.25
CA LEU A 3 49.20 16.97 11.15
C LEU A 3 50.18 17.96 10.51
N GLY A 4 49.81 18.58 9.38
CA GLY A 4 50.68 19.52 8.66
C GLY A 4 51.83 18.89 7.86
N PHE A 5 51.81 17.57 7.67
CA PHE A 5 52.76 16.85 6.81
C PHE A 5 52.08 16.42 5.50
N THR A 6 52.87 16.34 4.45
CA THR A 6 52.46 15.80 3.14
C THR A 6 52.66 14.29 3.10
N TYR A 7 52.19 13.66 2.02
CA TYR A 7 52.35 12.24 1.79
C TYR A 7 53.82 11.86 1.49
N ASP A 8 54.59 12.76 0.90
CA ASP A 8 55.98 12.48 0.53
C ASP A 8 56.91 12.50 1.75
N ASP A 9 56.50 13.19 2.82
CA ASP A 9 57.24 13.31 4.07
C ASP A 9 57.23 12.03 4.94
N ARG A 10 56.54 10.96 4.51
CA ARG A 10 56.30 9.76 5.35
C ARG A 10 57.54 8.98 5.73
N PHE A 11 58.62 9.10 4.94
CA PHE A 11 59.92 8.47 5.19
C PHE A 11 60.89 9.38 5.95
N THR A 12 60.68 10.70 5.93
CA THR A 12 61.59 11.69 6.52
C THR A 12 61.17 12.10 7.93
N VAL A 13 59.87 12.05 8.22
CA VAL A 13 59.30 12.51 9.49
C VAL A 13 59.56 11.52 10.62
N GLN A 14 60.22 11.99 11.66
CA GLN A 14 60.48 11.21 12.87
C GLN A 14 59.33 11.31 13.89
N LYS A 15 59.19 10.29 14.74
CA LYS A 15 58.15 10.24 15.81
C LYS A 15 58.17 11.48 16.71
N ALA A 16 59.35 12.06 16.97
CA ALA A 16 59.50 13.30 17.75
C ALA A 16 58.81 14.51 17.08
N GLN A 17 58.92 14.63 15.75
CA GLN A 17 58.27 15.71 14.98
C GLN A 17 56.75 15.52 14.94
N LEU A 18 56.27 14.27 14.82
CA LEU A 18 54.85 13.94 14.92
C LEU A 18 54.27 14.34 16.28
N SER A 19 54.95 13.98 17.37
CA SER A 19 54.50 14.33 18.73
C SER A 19 54.47 15.85 18.94
N LYS A 20 55.46 16.58 18.41
CA LYS A 20 55.50 18.05 18.45
C LYS A 20 54.32 18.69 17.70
N SER A 21 54.03 18.22 16.49
CA SER A 21 52.90 18.71 15.70
C SER A 21 51.56 18.40 16.38
N TYR A 22 51.39 17.15 16.85
CA TYR A 22 50.20 16.73 17.58
C TYR A 22 49.94 17.61 18.81
N ARG A 23 50.94 17.83 19.67
CA ARG A 23 50.80 18.68 20.87
C ARG A 23 50.38 20.11 20.51
N THR A 24 50.94 20.65 19.43
CA THR A 24 50.65 22.02 18.97
C THR A 24 49.21 22.14 18.46
N LEU A 25 48.78 21.22 17.59
CA LEU A 25 47.45 21.22 16.99
C LEU A 25 46.35 20.81 17.97
N SER A 26 46.63 19.84 18.85
CA SER A 26 45.73 19.39 19.92
C SER A 26 45.43 20.54 20.89
N ARG A 27 46.44 21.28 21.34
CA ARG A 27 46.26 22.48 22.19
C ARG A 27 45.48 23.59 21.50
N LYS A 28 45.58 23.72 20.18
CA LYS A 28 44.87 24.74 19.38
C LYS A 28 43.39 24.40 19.20
N HIS A 29 43.08 23.12 19.02
CA HIS A 29 41.71 22.64 18.77
C HIS A 29 41.05 21.96 19.98
N HIS A 30 41.65 22.05 21.16
CA HIS A 30 41.10 21.47 22.37
C HIS A 30 39.74 22.10 22.70
N PRO A 31 38.71 21.31 23.07
CA PRO A 31 37.36 21.83 23.33
C PRO A 31 37.33 22.90 24.43
N ASP A 32 38.25 22.82 25.41
CA ASP A 32 38.41 23.80 26.51
C ASP A 32 38.93 25.18 26.05
N LYS A 33 39.62 25.24 24.90
CA LYS A 33 40.16 26.49 24.36
C LYS A 33 39.16 27.29 23.53
N VAL A 34 37.98 26.74 23.27
CA VAL A 34 36.94 27.41 22.51
C VAL A 34 36.19 28.36 23.46
N PRO A 35 36.13 29.68 23.19
CA PRO A 35 35.50 30.61 24.10
C PRO A 35 34.03 30.28 24.32
N ALA A 36 33.52 30.57 25.52
CA ALA A 36 32.13 30.28 25.88
C ALA A 36 31.13 30.95 24.92
N SER A 37 31.50 32.11 24.39
CA SER A 37 30.75 32.91 23.39
C SER A 37 30.75 32.33 21.96
N ALA A 38 31.54 31.29 21.67
CA ALA A 38 31.58 30.70 20.34
C ALA A 38 30.27 29.97 19.98
N THR A 39 29.89 30.08 18.71
CA THR A 39 28.68 29.44 18.17
C THR A 39 28.75 27.92 18.32
N ARG A 40 27.60 27.25 18.43
CA ARG A 40 27.51 25.78 18.42
C ARG A 40 28.24 25.14 17.23
N LYS A 41 28.25 25.81 16.07
CA LYS A 41 28.98 25.39 14.86
C LYS A 41 30.50 25.37 15.07
N ASP A 42 31.06 26.41 15.69
CA ASP A 42 32.50 26.54 15.92
C ASP A 42 33.01 25.51 16.95
N LYS A 43 32.22 25.27 18.01
CA LYS A 43 32.48 24.21 19.00
C LYS A 43 32.48 22.83 18.36
N LYS A 44 31.54 22.56 17.45
CA LYS A 44 31.48 21.29 16.69
C LYS A 44 32.68 21.14 15.75
N ALA A 45 33.04 22.19 15.01
CA ALA A 45 34.18 22.17 14.10
C ALA A 45 35.53 21.97 14.82
N ALA A 46 35.70 22.58 15.99
CA ALA A 46 36.88 22.36 16.83
C ALA A 46 36.96 20.90 17.34
N LYS A 47 35.84 20.35 17.83
CA LYS A 47 35.76 18.96 18.29
C LYS A 47 36.07 17.97 17.16
N GLU A 48 35.51 18.17 15.97
CA GLU A 48 35.77 17.31 14.81
C GLU A 48 37.25 17.35 14.37
N LYS A 49 37.85 18.55 14.35
CA LYS A 49 39.29 18.69 14.06
C LYS A 49 40.15 18.00 15.12
N PHE A 50 39.80 18.16 16.40
CA PHE A 50 40.50 17.51 17.50
C PHE A 50 40.49 15.98 17.38
N VAL A 51 39.32 15.39 17.12
CA VAL A 51 39.18 13.94 16.91
C VAL A 51 40.00 13.47 15.73
N LYS A 52 39.98 14.19 14.60
CA LYS A 52 40.80 13.88 13.42
C LYS A 52 42.30 13.95 13.71
N ILE A 53 42.75 14.95 14.48
CA ILE A 53 44.15 15.11 14.89
C ILE A 53 44.59 13.94 15.80
N ALA A 54 43.75 13.55 16.76
CA ALA A 54 44.02 12.43 17.64
C ALA A 54 44.11 11.10 16.87
N LYS A 55 43.14 10.83 15.99
CA LYS A 55 43.14 9.60 15.18
C LYS A 55 44.33 9.56 14.21
N ALA A 56 44.69 10.68 13.59
CA ALA A 56 45.85 10.75 12.73
C ALA A 56 47.16 10.47 13.49
N TYR A 57 47.28 10.95 14.73
CA TYR A 57 48.45 10.67 15.56
C TYR A 57 48.51 9.21 15.99
N GLU A 58 47.38 8.60 16.39
CA GLU A 58 47.28 7.19 16.75
C GLU A 58 47.78 6.28 15.61
N VAL A 59 47.21 6.47 14.41
CA VAL A 59 47.55 5.69 13.20
C VAL A 59 49.01 5.85 12.79
N LEU A 60 49.56 7.07 12.87
CA LEU A 60 50.94 7.32 12.43
C LEU A 60 52.00 6.98 13.49
N THR A 61 51.61 6.79 14.76
CA THR A 61 52.53 6.44 15.85
C THR A 61 52.71 4.92 15.94
N SER A 62 51.64 4.17 15.75
CA SER A 62 51.68 2.71 15.69
C SER A 62 52.32 2.23 14.39
N GLU A 63 53.33 1.38 14.49
CA GLU A 63 54.06 0.89 13.32
C GLU A 63 53.20 -0.01 12.43
N SER A 64 52.36 -0.86 13.05
CA SER A 64 51.42 -1.71 12.33
C SER A 64 50.34 -0.90 11.60
N GLU A 65 49.74 0.09 12.26
CA GLU A 65 48.68 0.92 11.67
C GLU A 65 49.25 1.85 10.59
N LYS A 66 50.45 2.39 10.79
CA LYS A 66 51.15 3.19 9.77
C LYS A 66 51.41 2.35 8.53
N MET A 67 51.90 1.12 8.69
CA MET A 67 52.14 0.20 7.58
C MET A 67 50.85 -0.12 6.81
N SER A 68 49.75 -0.42 7.51
CA SER A 68 48.45 -0.62 6.87
C SER A 68 47.97 0.64 6.15
N TYR A 69 48.08 1.81 6.78
CA TYR A 69 47.72 3.09 6.17
C TYR A 69 48.51 3.35 4.87
N ASP A 70 49.83 3.15 4.91
CA ASP A 70 50.71 3.34 3.76
C ASP A 70 50.39 2.34 2.64
N TYR A 71 50.13 1.07 2.97
CA TYR A 71 49.75 0.04 2.01
C TYR A 71 48.43 0.38 1.28
N TYR A 72 47.36 0.65 2.04
CA TYR A 72 46.03 0.91 1.50
C TYR A 72 45.88 2.29 0.84
N SER A 73 46.78 3.23 1.16
CA SER A 73 46.84 4.53 0.48
C SER A 73 47.26 4.44 -0.99
N VAL A 74 47.89 3.33 -1.40
CA VAL A 74 48.21 3.05 -2.82
C VAL A 74 47.25 2.01 -3.37
N HIS A 75 46.90 0.99 -2.57
CA HIS A 75 46.04 -0.13 -2.95
C HIS A 75 44.58 0.11 -2.54
N HIS A 76 43.96 1.16 -3.08
CA HIS A 76 42.58 1.54 -2.74
C HIS A 76 41.57 0.42 -3.04
N SER A 77 41.75 -0.33 -4.14
CA SER A 77 40.89 -1.47 -4.49
C SER A 77 40.92 -2.58 -3.44
N GLU A 78 42.10 -2.86 -2.89
CA GLU A 78 42.29 -3.88 -1.86
C GLU A 78 41.80 -3.42 -0.48
N TYR A 79 41.83 -2.11 -0.21
CA TYR A 79 41.20 -1.55 1.00
C TYR A 79 39.70 -1.86 1.05
N HIS A 80 39.01 -1.69 -0.09
CA HIS A 80 37.59 -2.03 -0.19
C HIS A 80 37.33 -3.53 -0.05
N ALA A 81 38.22 -4.39 -0.55
CA ALA A 81 38.10 -5.83 -0.37
C ALA A 81 38.34 -6.25 1.10
N ALA A 82 39.36 -5.68 1.75
CA ALA A 82 39.78 -6.03 3.11
C ALA A 82 38.84 -5.47 4.19
N PHE A 83 38.36 -4.23 4.04
CA PHE A 83 37.53 -3.55 5.05
C PHE A 83 36.12 -3.18 4.56
N GLY A 84 35.90 -3.03 3.24
CA GLY A 84 34.59 -2.69 2.67
C GLY A 84 33.61 -3.87 2.61
N SER A 85 34.14 -5.09 2.68
CA SER A 85 33.36 -6.34 2.76
C SER A 85 32.42 -6.38 3.98
N GLY A 86 32.77 -5.72 5.10
CA GLY A 86 31.93 -5.72 6.31
C GLY A 86 30.61 -4.94 6.21
N ILE A 87 30.47 -4.05 5.22
CA ILE A 87 29.24 -3.23 5.02
C ILE A 87 28.37 -3.81 3.90
N THR A 88 28.96 -4.47 2.91
CA THR A 88 28.21 -5.13 1.81
C THR A 88 27.89 -6.59 2.07
N MET A 89 28.50 -7.22 3.08
CA MET A 89 28.07 -8.53 3.61
C MET A 89 26.83 -8.38 4.50
N VAL A 90 25.75 -7.81 3.96
CA VAL A 90 24.42 -8.20 4.44
C VAL A 90 24.31 -9.66 4.04
N SER A 91 24.32 -10.55 5.03
CA SER A 91 24.17 -11.99 4.88
C SER A 91 23.25 -12.29 3.69
N ALA A 92 23.81 -12.76 2.57
CA ALA A 92 23.00 -13.23 1.46
C ALA A 92 22.25 -14.43 2.00
N ALA A 93 20.96 -14.25 2.32
CA ALA A 93 20.14 -15.30 2.89
C ALA A 93 20.32 -16.55 2.01
N LYS A 94 20.90 -17.63 2.57
CA LYS A 94 21.19 -18.87 1.83
C LYS A 94 19.91 -19.54 1.30
N SER A 95 18.74 -19.11 1.75
CA SER A 95 17.46 -19.49 1.19
C SER A 95 17.31 -18.89 -0.22
N PRO A 96 17.09 -19.70 -1.27
CA PRO A 96 16.79 -19.15 -2.57
C PRO A 96 15.52 -18.29 -2.45
N LEU A 97 15.64 -17.01 -2.81
CA LEU A 97 14.56 -16.01 -2.71
C LEU A 97 13.23 -16.53 -3.28
N PHE A 98 13.30 -17.34 -4.34
CA PHE A 98 12.16 -18.02 -4.95
C PHE A 98 11.36 -18.88 -3.96
N LEU A 99 12.00 -19.68 -3.10
CA LEU A 99 11.29 -20.52 -2.12
C LEU A 99 10.57 -19.67 -1.07
N VAL A 100 11.16 -18.54 -0.67
CA VAL A 100 10.52 -17.60 0.25
C VAL A 100 9.29 -16.98 -0.41
N ILE A 101 9.40 -16.56 -1.67
CA ILE A 101 8.29 -16.01 -2.45
C ILE A 101 7.17 -17.04 -2.63
N VAL A 102 7.50 -18.27 -3.04
CA VAL A 102 6.51 -19.34 -3.20
C VAL A 102 5.84 -19.69 -1.87
N GLY A 103 6.62 -19.78 -0.79
CA GLY A 103 6.08 -20.00 0.55
C GLY A 103 5.12 -18.89 0.99
N LEU A 104 5.48 -17.62 0.76
CA LEU A 104 4.64 -16.48 1.08
C LEU A 104 3.36 -16.46 0.22
N LEU A 105 3.45 -16.77 -1.09
CA LEU A 105 2.29 -16.89 -1.97
C LEU A 105 1.37 -18.04 -1.58
N ALA A 106 1.92 -19.17 -1.14
CA ALA A 106 1.14 -20.30 -0.63
C ALA A 106 0.43 -19.93 0.67
N LEU A 107 1.11 -19.22 1.58
CA LEU A 107 0.51 -18.69 2.81
C LEU A 107 -0.62 -17.69 2.52
N LEU A 108 -0.42 -16.76 1.58
CA LEU A 108 -1.47 -15.83 1.16
C LEU A 108 -2.65 -16.55 0.51
N THR A 109 -2.39 -17.53 -0.35
CA THR A 109 -3.44 -18.34 -0.97
C THR A 109 -4.26 -19.07 0.10
N LEU A 110 -3.59 -19.70 1.08
CA LEU A 110 -4.26 -20.37 2.20
C LEU A 110 -5.09 -19.38 3.04
N ALA A 111 -4.53 -18.21 3.37
CA ALA A 111 -5.23 -17.20 4.16
C ALA A 111 -6.50 -16.70 3.45
N THR A 112 -6.41 -16.38 2.16
CA THR A 112 -7.57 -15.94 1.37
C THR A 112 -8.62 -17.05 1.22
N TRP A 113 -8.19 -18.30 1.04
CA TRP A 113 -9.10 -19.46 1.02
C TRP A 113 -9.84 -19.64 2.34
N LEU A 114 -9.14 -19.54 3.48
CA LEU A 114 -9.75 -19.60 4.81
C LEU A 114 -10.77 -18.48 5.02
N GLN A 115 -10.42 -17.24 4.64
CA GLN A 115 -11.31 -16.09 4.75
C GLN A 115 -12.58 -16.28 3.89
N ARG A 116 -12.44 -16.74 2.65
CA ARG A 116 -13.57 -17.02 1.75
C ARG A 116 -14.46 -18.12 2.28
N ARG A 117 -13.87 -19.21 2.78
CA ARG A 117 -14.60 -20.30 3.42
C ARG A 117 -15.39 -19.81 4.64
N GLY A 118 -14.79 -18.96 5.46
CA GLY A 118 -15.45 -18.33 6.60
C GLY A 118 -16.66 -17.49 6.18
N LYS A 119 -16.49 -16.63 5.17
CA LYS A 119 -17.58 -15.80 4.63
C LYS A 119 -18.72 -16.62 4.04
N TYR A 120 -18.40 -17.67 3.26
CA TYR A 120 -19.42 -18.57 2.70
C TYR A 120 -20.20 -19.29 3.81
N ASN A 121 -19.50 -19.79 4.84
CA ASN A 121 -20.15 -20.46 5.97
C ASN A 121 -21.08 -19.51 6.75
N ASP A 122 -20.68 -18.25 6.95
CA ASP A 122 -21.51 -17.25 7.62
C ASP A 122 -22.81 -16.97 6.84
N VAL A 123 -22.71 -16.74 5.53
CA VAL A 123 -23.90 -16.52 4.67
C VAL A 123 -24.79 -17.75 4.65
N ARG A 124 -24.23 -18.94 4.45
CA ARG A 124 -24.99 -20.20 4.50
C ARG A 124 -25.75 -20.35 5.81
N ASP A 125 -25.09 -20.07 6.93
CA ASP A 125 -25.68 -20.22 8.26
C ASP A 125 -26.79 -19.20 8.50
N ARG A 126 -26.67 -17.97 7.97
CA ARG A 126 -27.73 -16.95 8.00
C ARG A 126 -28.92 -17.34 7.13
N VAL A 127 -28.69 -17.77 5.89
CA VAL A 127 -29.77 -18.22 4.99
C VAL A 127 -30.52 -19.41 5.59
N ALA A 128 -29.78 -20.40 6.12
CA ALA A 128 -30.38 -21.55 6.80
C ALA A 128 -31.16 -21.15 8.06
N LEU A 129 -30.69 -20.15 8.81
CA LEU A 129 -31.40 -19.62 9.96
C LEU A 129 -32.68 -18.89 9.54
N CYS A 130 -32.63 -18.06 8.50
CA CYS A 130 -33.80 -17.39 7.93
C CYS A 130 -34.86 -18.41 7.50
N ALA A 131 -34.44 -19.48 6.82
CA ALA A 131 -35.32 -20.56 6.39
C ALA A 131 -35.95 -21.31 7.58
N ALA A 132 -35.14 -21.65 8.59
CA ALA A 132 -35.61 -22.34 9.78
C ALA A 132 -36.59 -21.49 10.62
N LEU A 133 -36.35 -20.19 10.73
CA LEU A 133 -37.20 -19.27 11.50
C LEU A 133 -38.42 -18.78 10.71
N GLY A 134 -38.43 -18.93 9.38
CA GLY A 134 -39.49 -18.41 8.53
C GLY A 134 -39.57 -16.88 8.52
N MET A 135 -38.42 -16.20 8.51
CA MET A 135 -38.39 -14.74 8.52
C MET A 135 -38.86 -14.17 7.17
N PRO A 136 -39.84 -13.24 7.16
CA PRO A 136 -40.24 -12.55 5.94
C PRO A 136 -39.18 -11.53 5.49
N LEU A 137 -39.22 -11.12 4.21
CA LEU A 137 -38.30 -10.14 3.63
C LEU A 137 -38.26 -8.82 4.41
N GLU A 138 -39.40 -8.35 4.90
CA GLU A 138 -39.53 -7.10 5.67
C GLU A 138 -38.81 -7.17 7.03
N ALA A 139 -38.69 -8.35 7.61
CA ALA A 139 -38.02 -8.58 8.90
C ALA A 139 -36.52 -8.88 8.74
N GLY A 140 -35.95 -8.65 7.56
CA GLY A 140 -34.54 -8.94 7.26
C GLY A 140 -34.27 -10.36 6.76
N GLY A 141 -35.30 -11.06 6.28
CA GLY A 141 -35.15 -12.30 5.52
C GLY A 141 -34.57 -12.08 4.11
N CYS A 142 -34.11 -13.14 3.47
CA CYS A 142 -33.61 -13.14 2.10
C CYS A 142 -34.46 -14.06 1.21
N GLN A 143 -34.47 -13.81 -0.11
CA GLN A 143 -35.27 -14.62 -1.05
C GLN A 143 -34.82 -16.09 -1.03
N GLU A 144 -33.50 -16.31 -1.01
CA GLU A 144 -32.90 -17.64 -0.94
C GLU A 144 -33.31 -18.39 0.33
N GLY A 145 -33.57 -17.68 1.43
CA GLY A 145 -34.06 -18.28 2.67
C GLY A 145 -35.50 -18.75 2.56
N LEU A 146 -36.34 -18.05 1.79
CA LEU A 146 -37.72 -18.44 1.54
C LEU A 146 -37.79 -19.66 0.62
N ASP A 147 -36.99 -19.70 -0.44
CA ASP A 147 -36.89 -20.85 -1.36
C ASP A 147 -36.46 -22.12 -0.60
N VAL A 148 -35.47 -21.99 0.28
CA VAL A 148 -34.99 -23.11 1.12
C VAL A 148 -36.07 -23.56 2.10
N ARG A 149 -36.87 -22.62 2.63
CA ARG A 149 -37.97 -22.97 3.53
C ARG A 149 -39.08 -23.72 2.79
N GLU A 150 -39.42 -23.31 1.58
CA GLU A 150 -40.42 -24.00 0.77
C GLU A 150 -39.99 -25.44 0.47
N THR A 151 -38.74 -25.63 0.01
CA THR A 151 -38.18 -26.97 -0.21
C THR A 151 -38.12 -27.79 1.07
N MET A 152 -37.90 -27.16 2.22
CA MET A 152 -37.91 -27.82 3.51
C MET A 152 -39.31 -28.31 3.90
N ILE A 153 -40.34 -27.48 3.76
CA ILE A 153 -41.73 -27.83 4.06
C ILE A 153 -42.18 -28.98 3.15
N ASP A 154 -41.91 -28.86 1.85
CA ASP A 154 -42.21 -29.90 0.87
C ASP A 154 -41.53 -31.25 1.20
N TYR A 155 -40.30 -31.23 1.71
CA TYR A 155 -39.63 -32.45 2.16
C TYR A 155 -40.27 -33.04 3.43
N MET A 156 -40.64 -32.19 4.39
CA MET A 156 -41.32 -32.61 5.62
C MET A 156 -42.68 -33.24 5.33
N ASP A 157 -43.46 -32.63 4.43
CA ASP A 157 -44.78 -33.14 4.02
C ASP A 157 -44.67 -34.47 3.28
N ARG A 158 -43.65 -34.66 2.43
CA ARG A 158 -43.43 -35.93 1.72
C ARG A 158 -43.00 -37.07 2.64
N CYS A 159 -42.18 -36.76 3.65
CA CYS A 159 -41.60 -37.78 4.53
C CYS A 159 -42.41 -38.01 5.82
N ASP A 160 -43.35 -37.13 6.15
CA ASP A 160 -44.11 -37.15 7.41
C ASP A 160 -43.18 -37.15 8.64
N VAL A 161 -42.10 -36.35 8.59
CA VAL A 161 -41.06 -36.28 9.63
C VAL A 161 -40.99 -34.87 10.23
N GLU A 162 -41.12 -34.79 11.56
CA GLU A 162 -40.73 -33.60 12.32
C GLU A 162 -39.21 -33.58 12.54
N LEU A 163 -38.53 -32.63 11.89
CA LEU A 163 -37.08 -32.46 11.99
C LEU A 163 -36.69 -31.80 13.31
N ALA A 164 -36.07 -32.57 14.21
CA ALA A 164 -35.59 -32.08 15.51
C ALA A 164 -34.59 -30.90 15.40
N ASN A 165 -33.84 -30.81 14.29
CA ASN A 165 -32.87 -29.74 14.03
C ASN A 165 -33.11 -29.08 12.68
N LEU A 166 -34.15 -28.24 12.63
CA LEU A 166 -34.54 -27.46 11.44
C LEU A 166 -33.37 -26.73 10.78
N SER A 167 -32.52 -26.08 11.59
CA SER A 167 -31.38 -25.29 11.11
C SER A 167 -30.27 -26.16 10.50
N ALA A 168 -30.02 -27.36 11.02
CA ALA A 168 -29.01 -28.27 10.47
C ALA A 168 -29.45 -28.87 9.13
N PHE A 169 -30.75 -29.18 9.02
CA PHE A 169 -31.34 -29.63 7.77
C PHE A 169 -31.32 -28.52 6.72
N ALA A 170 -31.75 -27.30 7.08
CA ALA A 170 -31.68 -26.14 6.21
C ALA A 170 -30.24 -25.87 5.71
N LYS A 171 -29.22 -25.97 6.57
CA LYS A 171 -27.80 -25.85 6.15
C LYS A 171 -27.41 -26.88 5.08
N THR A 172 -27.96 -28.08 5.18
CA THR A 172 -27.68 -29.17 4.24
C THR A 172 -28.32 -28.87 2.89
N ILE A 173 -29.60 -28.49 2.87
CA ILE A 173 -30.29 -28.04 1.64
C ILE A 173 -29.54 -26.89 1.00
N VAL A 174 -29.25 -25.83 1.75
CA VAL A 174 -28.53 -24.65 1.24
C VAL A 174 -27.20 -25.06 0.59
N SER A 175 -26.46 -25.98 1.20
CA SER A 175 -25.15 -26.41 0.68
C SER A 175 -25.23 -27.26 -0.60
N HIS A 176 -26.39 -27.85 -0.89
CA HIS A 176 -26.66 -28.63 -2.10
C HIS A 176 -27.31 -27.79 -3.20
N THR A 177 -28.09 -26.78 -2.83
CA THR A 177 -28.81 -25.90 -3.77
C THR A 177 -27.93 -24.73 -4.24
N TYR A 178 -27.18 -24.11 -3.33
CA TYR A 178 -26.44 -22.87 -3.60
C TYR A 178 -24.92 -23.06 -3.49
N ASP A 179 -24.26 -23.02 -4.65
CA ASP A 179 -22.81 -22.96 -4.76
C ASP A 179 -22.27 -21.52 -4.71
N ASP A 180 -23.07 -20.54 -5.11
CA ASP A 180 -22.73 -19.10 -5.14
C ASP A 180 -23.96 -18.27 -4.77
N PHE A 181 -23.81 -17.41 -3.76
CA PHE A 181 -24.84 -16.44 -3.35
C PHE A 181 -24.66 -15.07 -4.05
N GLY A 182 -23.71 -14.95 -4.98
CA GLY A 182 -23.35 -13.69 -5.61
C GLY A 182 -22.45 -12.82 -4.73
N ASN A 183 -22.02 -11.67 -5.25
CA ASN A 183 -21.18 -10.68 -4.55
C ASN A 183 -19.88 -11.23 -3.92
N GLY A 184 -19.37 -12.37 -4.42
CA GLY A 184 -18.16 -13.02 -3.93
C GLY A 184 -18.38 -14.00 -2.77
N PHE A 185 -19.63 -14.30 -2.41
CA PHE A 185 -20.00 -15.30 -1.40
C PHE A 185 -20.23 -16.66 -2.05
N ARG A 186 -19.15 -17.24 -2.56
CA ARG A 186 -19.17 -18.56 -3.21
C ARG A 186 -18.40 -19.60 -2.42
N LYS A 187 -18.76 -20.87 -2.61
CA LYS A 187 -18.01 -22.00 -2.07
C LYS A 187 -16.60 -22.01 -2.68
N PRO A 188 -15.54 -22.16 -1.87
CA PRO A 188 -14.19 -22.10 -2.41
C PRO A 188 -13.87 -23.33 -3.29
N ARG A 189 -13.36 -23.09 -4.49
CA ARG A 189 -12.98 -24.08 -5.51
C ARG A 189 -11.54 -23.86 -5.98
N PHE A 190 -10.77 -24.94 -6.04
CA PHE A 190 -9.47 -24.94 -6.72
C PHE A 190 -9.68 -25.27 -8.21
N PRO A 191 -8.98 -24.62 -9.16
CA PRO A 191 -7.88 -23.67 -8.99
C PRO A 191 -8.26 -22.17 -8.94
N ASP A 192 -9.54 -21.82 -9.13
CA ASP A 192 -10.01 -20.44 -9.28
C ASP A 192 -9.72 -19.52 -8.08
N ASP A 193 -9.50 -20.09 -6.90
CA ASP A 193 -9.19 -19.36 -5.68
C ASP A 193 -7.71 -19.20 -5.38
N VAL A 194 -6.82 -19.68 -6.25
CA VAL A 194 -5.39 -19.45 -6.09
C VAL A 194 -5.09 -17.97 -6.32
N PHE A 195 -4.54 -17.31 -5.30
CA PHE A 195 -4.27 -15.86 -5.32
C PHE A 195 -3.45 -15.45 -6.54
N VAL A 196 -2.50 -16.29 -6.97
CA VAL A 196 -1.66 -16.06 -8.15
C VAL A 196 -2.47 -16.03 -9.45
N TYR A 197 -3.48 -16.91 -9.61
CA TYR A 197 -4.33 -16.89 -10.80
C TYR A 197 -5.24 -15.66 -10.81
N MET A 198 -5.79 -15.26 -9.66
CA MET A 198 -6.59 -14.03 -9.53
C MET A 198 -5.77 -12.78 -9.85
N LEU A 199 -4.59 -12.65 -9.22
CA LEU A 199 -3.70 -11.51 -9.43
C LEU A 199 -3.12 -11.51 -10.85
N GLY A 200 -2.66 -12.66 -11.33
CA GLY A 200 -2.09 -12.81 -12.67
C GLY A 200 -3.11 -12.51 -13.77
N TYR A 201 -4.33 -13.01 -13.66
CA TYR A 201 -5.41 -12.73 -14.61
C TYR A 201 -5.79 -11.25 -14.62
N TRP A 202 -5.91 -10.64 -13.43
CA TRP A 202 -6.21 -9.21 -13.31
C TRP A 202 -5.09 -8.35 -13.90
N LEU A 203 -3.82 -8.59 -13.52
CA LEU A 203 -2.66 -7.89 -14.06
C LEU A 203 -2.55 -8.07 -15.58
N LEU A 204 -2.74 -9.28 -16.10
CA LEU A 204 -2.59 -9.55 -17.53
C LEU A 204 -3.72 -8.93 -18.38
N LYS A 205 -4.95 -8.84 -17.85
CA LYS A 205 -6.09 -8.29 -18.61
C LYS A 205 -6.28 -6.79 -18.44
N THR A 206 -6.15 -6.26 -17.23
CA THR A 206 -6.53 -4.87 -16.94
C THR A 206 -5.38 -3.89 -17.16
N LEU A 207 -4.14 -4.33 -16.91
CA LEU A 207 -2.97 -3.47 -16.88
C LEU A 207 -2.54 -3.02 -18.29
N PRO A 208 -2.52 -3.90 -19.33
CA PRO A 208 -2.21 -3.46 -20.69
C PRO A 208 -3.24 -2.47 -21.24
N SER A 209 -4.53 -2.75 -21.06
CA SER A 209 -5.62 -1.87 -21.51
C SER A 209 -5.58 -0.51 -20.81
N SER A 210 -5.31 -0.49 -19.50
CA SER A 210 -5.19 0.76 -18.74
C SER A 210 -3.95 1.56 -19.14
N LEU A 211 -2.81 0.90 -19.36
CA LEU A 211 -1.60 1.58 -19.83
C LEU A 211 -1.79 2.13 -21.25
N ALA A 212 -2.41 1.36 -22.14
CA ALA A 212 -2.72 1.80 -23.50
C ALA A 212 -3.67 3.00 -23.50
N PHE A 213 -4.71 3.00 -22.66
CA PHE A 213 -5.61 4.14 -22.48
C PHE A 213 -4.85 5.38 -21.99
N ASN A 214 -4.04 5.26 -20.94
CA ASN A 214 -3.26 6.38 -20.40
C ASN A 214 -2.25 6.95 -21.42
N ALA A 215 -1.59 6.08 -22.18
CA ALA A 215 -0.68 6.50 -23.24
C ALA A 215 -1.43 7.25 -24.36
N ARG A 216 -2.59 6.73 -24.78
CA ARG A 216 -3.46 7.39 -25.78
C ARG A 216 -3.96 8.73 -25.28
N TRP A 217 -4.42 8.79 -24.04
CA TRP A 217 -4.87 10.00 -23.36
C TRP A 217 -3.76 11.06 -23.37
N ALA A 218 -2.56 10.73 -22.90
CA ALA A 218 -1.43 11.65 -22.87
C ALA A 218 -1.06 12.18 -24.26
N ALA A 219 -1.05 11.30 -25.28
CA ALA A 219 -0.80 11.70 -26.66
C ALA A 219 -1.86 12.66 -27.21
N ARG A 220 -3.15 12.41 -26.93
CA ARG A 220 -4.26 13.28 -27.35
C ARG A 220 -4.28 14.62 -26.61
N ARG A 221 -3.93 14.64 -25.32
CA ARG A 221 -3.79 15.90 -24.56
C ARG A 221 -2.66 16.76 -25.11
N ALA A 222 -1.55 16.16 -25.54
CA ALA A 222 -0.47 16.88 -26.22
C ALA A 222 -0.92 17.50 -27.56
N ARG A 223 -1.87 16.87 -28.26
CA ARG A 223 -2.42 17.32 -29.56
C ARG A 223 -3.64 18.25 -29.45
N LYS A 224 -4.16 18.48 -28.23
CA LYS A 224 -5.37 19.28 -27.96
C LYS A 224 -6.61 18.80 -28.75
N GLU A 225 -6.76 17.49 -28.89
CA GLU A 225 -7.92 16.88 -29.55
C GLU A 225 -9.18 16.91 -28.64
N PRO A 226 -10.40 16.99 -29.21
CA PRO A 226 -11.65 16.93 -28.43
C PRO A 226 -11.82 15.55 -27.76
N TYR A 227 -12.59 15.51 -26.66
CA TYR A 227 -12.81 14.27 -25.91
C TYR A 227 -13.60 13.24 -26.71
N ASP A 228 -13.03 12.04 -26.78
CA ASP A 228 -13.63 10.83 -27.34
C ASP A 228 -14.73 10.26 -26.41
N GLY A 229 -15.64 9.43 -26.92
CA GLY A 229 -16.74 8.87 -26.12
C GLY A 229 -16.26 8.06 -24.91
N GLU A 230 -15.22 7.25 -25.10
CA GLU A 230 -14.55 6.49 -24.03
C GLU A 230 -13.88 7.42 -23.01
N GLU A 231 -13.29 8.52 -23.46
CA GLU A 231 -12.64 9.51 -22.59
C GLU A 231 -13.64 10.27 -21.73
N ARG A 232 -14.80 10.62 -22.31
CA ARG A 232 -15.89 11.30 -21.59
C ARG A 232 -16.48 10.43 -20.49
N THR A 233 -16.70 9.14 -20.76
CA THR A 233 -17.19 8.21 -19.74
C THR A 233 -16.16 8.00 -18.63
N TRP A 234 -14.87 7.94 -18.96
CA TRP A 234 -13.79 7.88 -17.97
C TRP A 234 -13.73 9.13 -17.09
N LEU A 235 -13.82 10.32 -17.68
CA LEU A 235 -13.86 11.60 -16.95
C LEU A 235 -15.10 11.71 -16.06
N ALA A 236 -16.27 11.35 -16.58
CA ALA A 236 -17.51 11.36 -15.83
C ALA A 236 -17.45 10.41 -14.63
N ARG A 237 -16.88 9.20 -14.81
CA ARG A 237 -16.60 8.27 -13.73
C ARG A 237 -15.65 8.84 -12.68
N ALA A 238 -14.60 9.53 -13.12
CA ALA A 238 -13.64 10.16 -12.22
C ALA A 238 -14.29 11.26 -11.37
N ALA A 239 -15.18 12.07 -11.96
CA ALA A 239 -15.87 13.16 -11.28
C ALA A 239 -16.94 12.68 -10.29
N VAL A 240 -17.77 11.71 -10.69
CA VAL A 240 -18.85 11.15 -9.85
C VAL A 240 -18.32 10.26 -8.73
N GLY A 241 -17.14 9.67 -8.93
CA GLY A 241 -16.52 8.73 -8.00
C GLY A 241 -16.90 7.28 -8.30
N SER A 242 -15.93 6.36 -8.15
CA SER A 242 -16.06 4.97 -8.63
C SER A 242 -17.21 4.18 -7.99
N ASN A 243 -17.46 4.35 -6.69
CA ASN A 243 -18.52 3.61 -6.00
C ASN A 243 -19.91 4.07 -6.45
N ARG A 244 -20.10 5.39 -6.57
CA ARG A 244 -21.37 5.97 -7.02
C ARG A 244 -21.64 5.67 -8.48
N TRP A 245 -20.61 5.70 -9.33
CA TRP A 245 -20.71 5.34 -10.75
C TRP A 245 -21.24 3.93 -10.98
N LEU A 246 -20.86 2.96 -10.13
CA LEU A 246 -21.34 1.57 -10.22
C LEU A 246 -22.83 1.43 -9.88
N LEU A 247 -23.38 2.33 -9.07
CA LEU A 247 -24.78 2.34 -8.68
C LEU A 247 -25.69 3.01 -9.72
N LEU A 248 -25.14 3.86 -10.60
CA LEU A 248 -25.89 4.50 -11.67
C LEU A 248 -26.28 3.49 -12.75
N GLU A 249 -27.48 3.66 -13.30
CA GLU A 249 -27.95 2.90 -14.47
C GLU A 249 -27.16 3.26 -15.74
N GLU A 250 -27.18 2.40 -16.75
CA GLU A 250 -26.40 2.61 -17.99
C GLU A 250 -26.81 3.90 -18.71
N GLY A 251 -28.11 4.20 -18.77
CA GLY A 251 -28.61 5.45 -19.34
C GLY A 251 -28.16 6.71 -18.58
N GLU A 252 -28.09 6.65 -17.25
CA GLU A 252 -27.60 7.77 -16.43
C GLU A 252 -26.10 7.99 -16.63
N ARG A 253 -25.32 6.92 -16.82
CA ARG A 253 -23.87 7.01 -17.11
C ARG A 253 -23.60 7.67 -18.47
N GLU A 254 -24.39 7.33 -19.49
CA GLU A 254 -24.31 7.97 -20.80
C GLU A 254 -24.70 9.45 -20.73
N GLU A 255 -25.73 9.78 -19.96
CA GLU A 255 -26.12 11.16 -19.73
C GLU A 255 -25.01 11.97 -19.05
N CYS A 256 -24.35 11.40 -18.04
CA CYS A 256 -23.21 12.04 -17.38
C CYS A 256 -22.07 12.34 -18.37
N ALA A 257 -21.78 11.40 -19.26
CA ALA A 257 -20.76 11.56 -20.30
C ALA A 257 -21.16 12.59 -21.37
N ARG A 258 -22.47 12.71 -21.66
CA ARG A 258 -23.02 13.67 -22.63
C ARG A 258 -23.04 15.09 -22.08
N ARG A 259 -23.44 15.28 -20.82
CA ARG A 259 -23.53 16.59 -20.16
C ARG A 259 -22.16 17.18 -19.83
N GLY A 260 -21.15 16.34 -19.66
CA GLY A 260 -19.83 16.81 -19.25
C GLY A 260 -19.73 17.03 -17.75
N VAL A 261 -20.21 16.06 -16.97
CA VAL A 261 -20.25 16.08 -15.49
C VAL A 261 -18.86 16.21 -14.84
N TRP A 262 -17.77 16.17 -15.62
CA TRP A 262 -16.43 16.51 -15.14
C TRP A 262 -16.20 18.02 -14.94
N GLU A 263 -17.06 18.88 -15.50
CA GLU A 263 -17.06 20.30 -15.19
C GLU A 263 -17.75 20.54 -13.85
N ARG A 264 -17.17 21.40 -13.00
CA ARG A 264 -17.62 21.62 -11.61
C ARG A 264 -19.09 22.04 -11.53
N GLU A 265 -19.53 22.92 -12.42
CA GLU A 265 -20.91 23.42 -12.44
C GLU A 265 -21.92 22.32 -12.80
N GLU A 266 -21.59 21.45 -13.76
CA GLU A 266 -22.47 20.34 -14.15
C GLU A 266 -22.46 19.22 -13.12
N LEU A 267 -21.32 18.98 -12.46
CA LEU A 267 -21.23 18.07 -11.33
C LEU A 267 -22.14 18.49 -10.19
N ASP A 268 -22.14 19.78 -9.85
CA ASP A 268 -22.97 20.35 -8.80
C ASP A 268 -24.46 20.17 -9.13
N LYS A 269 -24.87 20.48 -10.37
CA LYS A 269 -26.25 20.26 -10.82
C LYS A 269 -26.64 18.78 -10.73
N PHE A 270 -25.77 17.89 -11.21
CA PHE A 270 -25.99 16.45 -11.15
C PHE A 270 -26.11 15.94 -9.70
N ASN A 271 -25.24 16.39 -8.80
CA ASN A 271 -25.30 16.04 -7.38
C ASN A 271 -26.62 16.46 -6.76
N TYR A 272 -27.07 17.69 -7.05
CA TYR A 272 -28.36 18.19 -6.57
C TYR A 272 -29.54 17.37 -7.10
N GLU A 273 -29.56 17.03 -8.39
CA GLU A 273 -30.60 16.18 -8.99
C GLU A 273 -30.68 14.81 -8.28
N GLN A 274 -29.53 14.23 -7.96
CA GLN A 274 -29.45 12.95 -7.25
C GLN A 274 -29.89 13.08 -5.78
N ASP A 275 -29.52 14.16 -5.09
CA ASP A 275 -29.97 14.41 -3.70
C ASP A 275 -31.49 14.65 -3.64
N VAL A 276 -32.05 15.31 -4.65
CA VAL A 276 -33.50 15.47 -4.80
C VAL A 276 -34.19 14.12 -5.00
N LYS A 277 -33.61 13.22 -5.80
CA LYS A 277 -34.13 11.84 -5.99
C LYS A 277 -34.11 11.04 -4.69
N LEU A 278 -33.04 11.13 -3.91
CA LEU A 278 -32.85 10.36 -2.66
C LEU A 278 -33.65 10.91 -1.47
N TYR A 279 -33.65 12.22 -1.28
CA TYR A 279 -34.13 12.86 -0.05
C TYR A 279 -35.37 13.76 -0.25
N GLY A 280 -35.76 14.00 -1.50
CA GLY A 280 -36.80 14.96 -1.86
C GLY A 280 -36.29 16.41 -1.89
N ALA A 281 -36.94 17.24 -2.72
CA ALA A 281 -36.48 18.60 -3.03
C ALA A 281 -36.26 19.50 -1.81
N LYS A 282 -37.13 19.39 -0.80
CA LYS A 282 -37.06 20.22 0.41
C LYS A 282 -35.83 19.90 1.26
N LYS A 283 -35.47 18.63 1.38
CA LYS A 283 -34.32 18.19 2.18
C LYS A 283 -33.01 18.41 1.44
N ALA A 284 -32.98 18.16 0.13
CA ALA A 284 -31.81 18.45 -0.71
C ALA A 284 -31.42 19.93 -0.67
N LYS A 285 -32.39 20.84 -0.76
CA LYS A 285 -32.15 22.29 -0.68
C LYS A 285 -31.54 22.71 0.67
N LEU A 286 -32.07 22.18 1.78
CA LEU A 286 -31.57 22.46 3.12
C LEU A 286 -30.11 22.00 3.32
N MET A 287 -29.73 20.85 2.75
CA MET A 287 -28.36 20.32 2.86
C MET A 287 -27.36 21.23 2.14
N ARG A 288 -27.72 21.73 0.95
CA ARG A 288 -26.91 22.70 0.19
C ARG A 288 -26.77 24.05 0.88
N GLU A 289 -27.85 24.55 1.48
CA GLU A 289 -27.82 25.81 2.24
C GLU A 289 -26.84 25.71 3.42
N ARG A 290 -26.83 24.57 4.13
CA ARG A 290 -25.88 24.31 5.22
C ARG A 290 -24.43 24.17 4.75
N GLU A 291 -24.19 23.50 3.61
CA GLU A 291 -22.84 23.37 3.03
C GLU A 291 -22.27 24.71 2.56
N GLY A 292 -23.12 25.64 2.12
CA GLY A 292 -22.73 27.01 1.78
C GLY A 292 -22.38 27.85 3.01
N GLU A 293 -23.20 27.76 4.07
CA GLU A 293 -22.93 28.45 5.35
C GLU A 293 -21.62 27.98 6.01
N GLU A 294 -21.27 26.70 5.87
CA GLU A 294 -20.01 26.15 6.42
C GLU A 294 -18.75 26.62 5.68
N TYR A 295 -18.88 27.13 4.43
CA TYR A 295 -17.75 27.66 3.66
C TYR A 295 -17.50 29.15 3.90
N ASP A 296 -18.55 29.93 4.17
CA ASP A 296 -18.45 31.38 4.43
C ASP A 296 -17.83 31.69 5.81
N ASP A 297 -17.81 30.72 6.74
CA ASP A 297 -17.25 30.89 8.10
C ASP A 297 -15.71 30.77 8.15
N TYR A 298 -15.06 30.55 7.00
CA TYR A 298 -13.60 30.41 6.88
C TYR A 298 -12.92 31.45 5.96
N GLU A 299 -13.65 32.46 5.46
CA GLU A 299 -13.07 33.65 4.79
C GLU A 299 -12.93 34.85 5.73
#